data_AF-A0A090QSZ6-F1
#
_entry.id   AF-A0A090QSZ6-F1
#
_cell.length_a   1.000
_cell.length_b   1.000
_cell.length_c   1.000
_cell.angle_alpha   90.00
_cell.angle_beta   90.00
_cell.angle_gamma   90.00
#
_symmetry.space_group_name_H-M   'P 1'
#
loop_
_entity.id
_entity.type
_entity.pdbx_description
1 polymer ?
#
loop_
_entity_poly.entity_id
_entity_poly.type
_entity_poly.pdbx_seq_one_letter_code
_entity_poly.pdbx_strand_id
1 'polypeptide(L)'
;MAGEAVYSNALWAFAFCLGLGAVVGVLAGLLGIGGGLLVVPALVWLLPLAGIESQQVMHMALATSLASIVMTSGSSARNHYRLGNIDFALVKGLRPG
;
A
#
# COMPACT_ATOMS: atom_id res chain seq x y z
N MET A 1 -41.41 3.60 -3.65
CA MET A 1 -40.82 2.88 -4.81
C MET A 1 -39.37 3.29 -5.15
N ALA A 2 -38.78 4.32 -4.53
CA ALA A 2 -37.38 4.73 -4.80
C ALA A 2 -36.32 4.09 -3.87
N GLY A 3 -36.72 3.47 -2.75
CA GLY A 3 -35.79 2.86 -1.78
C GLY A 3 -35.17 1.54 -2.26
N GLU A 4 -35.97 0.65 -2.83
CA GLU A 4 -35.52 -0.66 -3.35
C GLU A 4 -34.41 -0.54 -4.42
N ALA A 5 -34.51 0.48 -5.28
CA ALA A 5 -33.53 0.75 -6.32
C ALA A 5 -32.18 1.24 -5.76
N VAL A 6 -32.19 1.88 -4.59
CA VAL A 6 -31.00 2.40 -3.86
C VAL A 6 -30.27 1.31 -3.05
N TYR A 7 -30.97 0.24 -2.67
CA TYR A 7 -30.32 -0.93 -2.07
C TYR A 7 -29.69 -1.84 -3.12
N SER A 8 -30.33 -1.98 -4.28
CA SER A 8 -29.86 -2.82 -5.39
C SER A 8 -28.53 -2.33 -5.99
N ASN A 9 -28.43 -1.04 -6.32
CA ASN A 9 -27.18 -0.41 -6.79
C ASN A 9 -26.09 -0.33 -5.72
N ALA A 10 -26.43 -0.19 -4.43
CA ALA A 10 -25.45 -0.23 -3.34
C ALA A 10 -24.80 -1.62 -3.20
N LEU A 11 -25.58 -2.70 -3.32
CA LEU A 11 -25.06 -4.08 -3.30
C LEU A 11 -24.14 -4.35 -4.49
N TRP A 12 -24.52 -3.89 -5.69
CA TRP A 12 -23.66 -3.99 -6.88
C TRP A 12 -22.35 -3.20 -6.73
N ALA A 13 -22.42 -1.97 -6.20
CA ALA A 13 -21.23 -1.17 -5.94
C ALA A 13 -20.31 -1.83 -4.91
N PHE A 14 -20.87 -2.42 -3.85
CA PHE A 14 -20.10 -3.12 -2.82
C PHE A 14 -19.39 -4.35 -3.39
N ALA A 15 -20.10 -5.17 -4.18
CA ALA A 15 -19.54 -6.35 -4.85
C ALA A 15 -18.42 -5.97 -5.84
N PHE A 16 -18.61 -4.88 -6.59
CA PHE A 16 -17.61 -4.39 -7.53
C PHE A 16 -16.34 -3.88 -6.83
N CYS A 17 -16.48 -3.10 -5.75
CA CYS A 17 -15.37 -2.66 -4.92
C CYS A 17 -14.61 -3.83 -4.29
N LEU A 18 -15.32 -4.88 -3.87
CA LEU A 18 -14.72 -6.09 -3.30
C LEU A 18 -13.87 -6.85 -4.33
N GLY A 19 -14.40 -7.01 -5.56
CA GLY A 19 -13.67 -7.65 -6.66
C GLY A 19 -12.43 -6.87 -7.08
N LEU A 20 -12.55 -5.55 -7.25
CA LEU A 20 -11.43 -4.67 -7.55
C LEU A 20 -10.38 -4.68 -6.42
N GLY A 21 -10.81 -4.55 -5.16
CA GLY A 21 -9.93 -4.57 -4.00
C GLY A 21 -9.17 -5.89 -3.85
N ALA A 22 -9.82 -7.03 -4.14
CA ALA A 22 -9.17 -8.33 -4.13
C ALA A 22 -8.10 -8.44 -5.23
N VAL A 23 -8.40 -8.05 -6.47
CA VAL A 23 -7.42 -8.09 -7.58
C VAL A 23 -6.25 -7.15 -7.31
N VAL A 24 -6.53 -5.92 -6.88
CA VAL A 24 -5.49 -4.92 -6.56
C VAL A 24 -4.65 -5.37 -5.37
N GLY A 25 -5.26 -5.93 -4.31
CA GLY A 25 -4.55 -6.45 -3.14
C GLY A 25 -3.69 -7.67 -3.44
N VAL A 26 -4.18 -8.58 -4.29
CA VAL A 26 -3.42 -9.76 -4.74
C VAL A 26 -2.24 -9.32 -5.60
N LEU A 27 -2.44 -8.40 -6.55
CA LEU A 27 -1.35 -7.84 -7.35
C LEU A 27 -0.33 -7.12 -6.46
N ALA A 28 -0.78 -6.30 -5.51
CA ALA A 28 0.09 -5.63 -4.53
C ALA A 28 0.91 -6.61 -3.68
N GLY A 29 0.33 -7.74 -3.31
CA GLY A 29 1.00 -8.82 -2.58
C GLY A 29 2.00 -9.61 -3.43
N LEU A 30 1.62 -9.96 -4.67
CA LEU A 30 2.45 -10.70 -5.62
C LEU A 30 3.67 -9.91 -6.12
N LEU A 31 3.52 -8.60 -6.32
CA LEU A 31 4.61 -7.71 -6.69
C LEU A 31 5.71 -7.64 -5.60
N GLY A 32 5.42 -8.04 -4.36
CA GLY A 32 6.43 -8.14 -3.30
C GLY A 32 7.00 -6.80 -2.81
N ILE A 33 6.53 -5.67 -3.36
CA ILE A 33 6.98 -4.30 -3.01
C ILE A 33 6.34 -3.82 -1.68
N GLY A 34 5.40 -4.58 -1.10
CA GLY A 34 4.83 -4.26 0.20
C GLY A 34 3.89 -3.07 0.16
N GLY A 35 3.05 -2.95 -0.87
CA GLY A 35 1.93 -1.99 -0.96
C GLY A 35 2.28 -0.50 -1.02
N GLY A 36 3.45 -0.07 -0.54
CA GLY A 36 3.82 1.34 -0.38
C GLY A 36 3.91 2.13 -1.68
N LEU A 37 4.27 1.47 -2.80
CA LEU A 37 4.28 2.10 -4.13
C LEU A 37 2.86 2.33 -4.67
N LEU A 38 1.91 1.45 -4.33
CA LEU A 38 0.49 1.59 -4.71
C LEU A 38 -0.26 2.57 -3.80
N VAL A 39 0.20 2.74 -2.56
CA VAL A 39 -0.37 3.65 -1.56
C VAL A 39 -0.32 5.11 -2.01
N VAL A 40 0.74 5.56 -2.69
CA VAL A 40 0.86 6.96 -3.17
C VAL A 40 -0.21 7.31 -4.21
N PRO A 41 -0.32 6.63 -5.37
CA PRO A 41 -1.33 6.97 -6.37
C PRO A 41 -2.76 6.77 -5.85
N ALA A 42 -2.97 5.78 -4.97
CA ALA A 42 -4.27 5.57 -4.32
C ALA A 42 -4.66 6.74 -3.39
N LEU A 43 -3.73 7.22 -2.54
CA LEU A 43 -3.95 8.39 -1.68
C LEU A 43 -4.13 9.68 -2.49
N VAL A 44 -3.36 9.87 -3.57
CA VAL A 44 -3.50 11.04 -4.46
C VAL A 44 -4.87 11.08 -5.13
N TRP A 45 -5.45 9.92 -5.45
CA TRP A 45 -6.81 9.85 -5.98
C TRP A 45 -7.88 10.04 -4.90
N LEU A 46 -7.66 9.51 -3.69
CA LEU A 46 -8.67 9.47 -2.63
C LEU A 46 -8.75 10.76 -1.79
N LEU A 47 -7.64 11.45 -1.55
CA LEU A 47 -7.60 12.65 -0.72
C LEU A 47 -8.35 13.87 -1.30
N PRO A 48 -8.35 14.12 -2.62
CA PRO A 48 -9.18 15.15 -3.23
C PRO A 48 -10.67 14.86 -3.07
N LEU A 49 -11.08 13.58 -3.14
CA LEU A 49 -12.46 13.14 -2.88
C LEU A 49 -12.87 13.32 -1.40
N ALA A 50 -11.89 13.34 -0.48
CA ALA A 50 -12.10 13.59 0.94
C ALA A 50 -12.14 15.09 1.31
N GLY A 51 -12.02 16.01 0.34
CA GLY A 51 -12.09 17.46 0.56
C GLY A 51 -10.82 18.10 1.12
N ILE A 52 -9.66 17.42 1.00
CA ILE A 52 -8.38 17.94 1.47
C ILE A 52 -7.74 18.85 0.40
N GLU A 53 -7.24 20.01 0.84
CA GLU A 53 -6.59 21.00 -0.02
C GLU A 53 -5.34 20.41 -0.73
N SER A 54 -5.23 20.60 -2.05
CA SER A 54 -4.20 19.98 -2.91
C SER A 54 -2.76 20.16 -2.44
N GLN A 55 -2.47 21.20 -1.64
CA GLN A 55 -1.12 21.46 -1.12
C GLN A 55 -0.68 20.47 -0.03
N GLN A 56 -1.62 19.92 0.75
CA GLN A 56 -1.33 18.96 1.83
C GLN A 56 -1.45 17.50 1.36
N VAL A 57 -2.23 17.25 0.31
CA VAL A 57 -2.42 15.92 -0.28
C VAL A 57 -1.07 15.26 -0.58
N MET A 58 -0.15 16.03 -1.14
CA MET A 58 1.10 15.45 -1.57
C MET A 58 2.05 15.11 -0.41
N HIS A 59 2.10 15.96 0.62
CA HIS A 59 2.88 15.69 1.83
C HIS A 59 2.35 14.47 2.60
N MET A 60 1.03 14.36 2.77
CA MET A 60 0.42 13.23 3.46
C MET A 60 0.63 11.91 2.72
N ALA A 61 0.38 11.89 1.41
CA ALA A 61 0.53 10.67 0.62
C ALA A 61 1.98 10.15 0.61
N LEU A 62 2.97 11.06 0.52
CA LEU A 62 4.38 10.68 0.60
C LEU A 62 4.75 10.18 2.01
N ALA A 63 4.31 10.87 3.06
CA ALA A 63 4.58 10.45 4.44
C ALA A 63 4.01 9.05 4.74
N THR A 64 2.77 8.78 4.32
CA THR A 64 2.13 7.47 4.53
C THR A 64 2.80 6.37 3.71
N SER A 65 3.23 6.66 2.47
CA SER A 65 3.97 5.69 1.67
C SER A 65 5.35 5.38 2.26
N LEU A 66 6.11 6.38 2.69
CA LEU A 66 7.39 6.17 3.34
C LEU A 66 7.24 5.36 4.63
N ALA A 67 6.23 5.66 5.46
CA ALA A 67 5.93 4.87 6.65
C ALA A 67 5.60 3.40 6.30
N SER A 68 4.81 3.19 5.24
CA SER A 68 4.49 1.85 4.73
C SER A 68 5.75 1.11 4.23
N ILE A 69 6.63 1.79 3.49
CA ILE A 69 7.89 1.24 2.97
C ILE A 69 8.84 0.84 4.11
N VAL A 70 8.96 1.67 5.15
CA VAL A 70 9.80 1.36 6.32
C VAL A 70 9.27 0.10 7.02
N MET A 71 7.96 0.01 7.20
CA MET A 71 7.32 -1.16 7.83
C MET A 71 7.52 -2.45 7.00
N THR A 72 7.33 -2.38 5.68
CA THR A 72 7.48 -3.57 4.82
C THR A 72 8.93 -3.94 4.59
N SER A 73 9.84 -2.97 4.47
CA SER A 73 11.29 -3.22 4.40
C SER A 73 11.80 -3.86 5.68
N GLY A 74 11.35 -3.40 6.85
CA GLY A 74 11.68 -4.02 8.14
C GLY A 74 11.19 -5.46 8.23
N SER A 75 9.98 -5.74 7.73
CA SER A 75 9.44 -7.11 7.64
C SER A 75 10.26 -8.00 6.69
N SER A 76 10.60 -7.51 5.49
CA SER A 76 11.43 -8.21 4.51
C SER A 76 12.85 -8.48 5.02
N ALA A 77 13.50 -7.49 5.64
CA ALA A 77 14.82 -7.63 6.24
C ALA A 77 14.80 -8.66 7.38
N ARG A 78 13.77 -8.63 8.24
CA ARG A 78 13.59 -9.60 9.32
C ARG A 78 13.35 -11.01 8.78
N ASN A 79 12.59 -11.16 7.70
CA ASN A 79 12.37 -12.45 7.07
C ASN A 79 13.69 -13.03 6.51
N HIS A 80 14.51 -12.20 5.85
CA HIS A 80 15.83 -12.60 5.35
C HIS A 80 16.80 -12.95 6.51
N TYR A 81 16.70 -12.24 7.63
CA TYR A 81 17.46 -12.52 8.86
C TYR A 81 17.08 -13.88 9.46
N ARG A 82 15.79 -14.23 9.43
CA ARG A 82 15.29 -15.53 9.91
C ARG A 82 15.64 -16.69 8.98
N LEU A 83 15.80 -16.43 7.69
CA LEU A 83 16.22 -17.43 6.69
C LEU A 83 17.73 -17.74 6.76
N GLY A 84 18.50 -17.09 7.63
CA GLY A 84 19.93 -17.37 7.82
C GLY A 84 20.83 -16.96 6.65
N ASN A 85 20.27 -16.27 5.65
CA ASN A 85 20.94 -15.94 4.39
C ASN A 85 21.68 -14.58 4.44
N ILE A 86 21.95 -14.07 5.64
CA ILE A 86 22.68 -12.81 5.85
C ILE A 86 24.08 -13.16 6.36
N ASP A 87 25.06 -13.07 5.46
CA ASP A 87 26.45 -13.21 5.82
C ASP A 87 26.97 -11.88 6.39
N PHE A 88 27.03 -11.79 7.73
CA PHE A 88 27.50 -10.59 8.43
C PHE A 88 28.94 -10.23 8.13
N ALA A 89 29.74 -11.16 7.57
CA ALA A 89 31.08 -10.86 7.10
C ALA A 89 31.07 -9.98 5.83
N LEU A 90 30.14 -10.24 4.90
CA LEU A 90 29.95 -9.45 3.66
C LEU A 90 29.37 -8.06 3.95
N VAL A 91 28.36 -7.98 4.83
CA VAL A 91 27.80 -6.70 5.30
C VAL A 91 28.87 -5.87 6.03
N LYS A 92 29.83 -6.53 6.69
CA LYS A 92 30.97 -5.89 7.37
C LYS A 92 32.08 -5.43 6.41
N GLY A 93 32.17 -5.97 5.20
CA GLY A 93 33.08 -5.52 4.16
C GLY A 93 32.52 -4.41 3.26
N LEU A 94 31.19 -4.29 3.15
CA LEU A 94 30.52 -3.31 2.28
C LEU A 94 30.23 -1.96 2.93
N ARG A 95 30.53 -1.83 4.23
CA ARG A 95 30.53 -0.53 4.91
C ARG A 95 31.66 0.30 4.29
N PRO A 96 31.37 1.45 3.66
CA PRO A 96 32.43 2.35 3.23
C PRO A 96 33.28 2.70 4.45
N GLY A 97 34.60 2.53 4.32
CA GLY A 97 35.57 2.98 5.30
C GLY A 97 35.57 4.49 5.44
#